data_AF-A0A7C7TUJ1-F1
#
_entry.id   AF-A0A7C7TUJ1-F1
#
_cell.length_a   1.000
_cell.length_b   1.000
_cell.length_c   1.000
_cell.angle_alpha   90.00
_cell.angle_beta   90.00
_cell.angle_gamma   90.00
#
_symmetry.space_group_name_H-M   'P 1'
#
loop_
_entity.id
_entity.type
_entity.pdbx_description
1 polymer ?
#
loop_
_entity_poly.entity_id
_entity_poly.type
_entity_poly.pdbx_seq_one_letter_code
_entity_poly.pdbx_strand_id
1 'polypeptide(L)'
;MMNRFSLTFVLLSTAFVVVAQNSAPSSHFVFDDRFDGDIVINEVRVPKSGEAMYTYYEALGWRGRAAGYAGIQAHPRGHIYIFSIWDHKEHITPIRAVHRGAGTLTEKFGGEGTGLKSWNFELGWETDTWYTLVSRAWPIGEHTFYGYWVHSGKTGQWTHLVTMDVAAKEAFFKGSTDAFIEDWLNTGSKPRTTNLRGGW
;
A
#
# COMPACT_ATOMS: atom_id res chain seq x y z
N MET A 1 -4.15 57.37 -48.79
CA MET A 1 -2.85 56.71 -48.53
C MET A 1 -2.97 56.03 -47.17
N MET A 2 -3.28 54.73 -47.14
CA MET A 2 -3.45 53.97 -45.88
C MET A 2 -2.46 52.82 -45.89
N ASN A 3 -1.43 52.92 -45.05
CA ASN A 3 -0.43 51.88 -44.83
C ASN A 3 -1.04 50.71 -44.06
N ARG A 4 -1.02 49.52 -44.65
CA ARG A 4 -1.34 48.27 -43.97
C ARG A 4 -0.10 47.78 -43.22
N PHE A 5 -0.12 47.85 -41.90
CA PHE A 5 0.84 47.12 -41.07
C PHE A 5 0.40 45.66 -41.00
N SER A 6 1.24 44.75 -41.51
CA SER A 6 1.07 43.31 -41.28
C SER A 6 1.75 42.94 -39.96
N LEU A 7 0.96 42.46 -39.00
CA LEU A 7 1.44 41.96 -37.72
C LEU A 7 1.76 40.47 -37.87
N THR A 8 3.04 40.12 -37.94
CA THR A 8 3.48 38.73 -37.99
C THR A 8 3.40 38.13 -36.58
N PHE A 9 2.45 37.23 -36.36
CA PHE A 9 2.31 36.49 -35.11
C PHE A 9 3.36 35.36 -35.09
N VAL A 10 4.37 35.46 -34.23
CA VAL A 10 5.32 34.39 -33.99
C VAL A 10 4.68 33.39 -33.03
N LEU A 11 4.26 32.22 -33.53
CA LEU A 11 3.91 31.10 -32.68
C LEU A 11 5.20 30.56 -32.02
N LEU A 12 5.37 30.83 -30.73
CA LEU A 12 6.31 30.07 -29.90
C LEU A 12 5.66 28.70 -29.62
N SER A 13 6.13 27.66 -30.31
CA SER A 13 5.82 26.28 -29.94
C SER A 13 6.65 25.90 -28.72
N THR A 14 6.02 25.87 -27.54
CA THR A 14 6.60 25.23 -26.37
C THR A 14 6.58 23.71 -26.59
N ALA A 15 7.74 23.14 -26.90
CA ALA A 15 7.91 21.70 -26.89
C ALA A 15 7.76 21.21 -25.44
N PHE A 16 6.61 20.63 -25.10
CA PHE A 16 6.46 19.87 -23.86
C PHE A 16 7.34 18.63 -24.00
N VAL A 17 8.46 18.61 -23.29
CA VAL A 17 9.26 17.39 -23.12
C VAL A 17 8.42 16.47 -22.24
N VAL A 18 7.73 15.52 -22.86
CA VAL A 18 7.13 14.39 -22.15
C VAL A 18 8.28 13.51 -21.68
N VAL A 19 8.72 13.73 -20.44
CA VAL A 19 9.69 12.85 -19.80
C VAL A 19 8.95 11.55 -19.48
N ALA A 20 9.35 10.45 -20.11
CA ALA A 20 8.81 9.14 -19.77
C ALA A 20 9.08 8.83 -18.29
N GLN A 21 8.09 8.27 -17.59
CA GLN A 21 8.29 7.79 -16.22
C GLN A 21 9.34 6.66 -16.27
N ASN A 22 10.40 6.80 -15.48
CA ASN A 22 11.48 5.84 -15.40
C ASN A 22 11.24 4.79 -14.31
N SER A 23 10.05 4.73 -13.73
CA SER A 23 9.66 3.68 -12.78
C SER A 23 9.55 2.35 -13.50
N ALA A 24 9.93 1.26 -12.82
CA ALA A 24 9.51 -0.05 -13.29
C ALA A 24 7.97 -0.12 -13.32
N PRO A 25 7.37 -0.71 -14.37
CA PRO A 25 5.92 -0.87 -14.42
C PRO A 25 5.42 -1.66 -13.21
N SER A 26 4.43 -1.12 -12.49
CA SER A 26 3.78 -1.86 -11.42
C SER A 26 3.14 -3.14 -11.97
N SER A 27 3.25 -4.23 -11.24
CA SER A 27 2.68 -5.53 -11.63
C SER A 27 1.80 -6.05 -10.52
N HIS A 28 0.60 -6.52 -10.88
CA HIS A 28 -0.42 -6.97 -9.94
C HIS A 28 -0.70 -8.47 -10.10
N PHE A 29 -0.94 -9.13 -8.98
CA PHE A 29 -1.56 -10.44 -8.89
C PHE A 29 -2.92 -10.27 -8.23
N VAL A 30 -3.99 -10.51 -8.99
CA VAL A 30 -5.36 -10.56 -8.46
C VAL A 30 -5.66 -12.03 -8.15
N PHE A 31 -6.06 -12.31 -6.91
CA PHE A 31 -6.43 -13.65 -6.49
C PHE A 31 -7.85 -14.00 -6.99
N ASP A 32 -8.12 -15.29 -7.21
CA ASP A 32 -9.45 -15.75 -7.67
C ASP A 32 -10.40 -15.99 -6.48
N ASP A 33 -10.44 -15.04 -5.54
CA ASP A 33 -11.41 -14.99 -4.46
C ASP A 33 -12.65 -14.20 -4.90
N ARG A 34 -13.84 -14.81 -4.75
CA ARG A 34 -15.11 -14.23 -5.22
C ARG A 34 -16.15 -14.08 -4.11
N PHE A 35 -15.67 -13.97 -2.88
CA PHE A 35 -16.49 -13.88 -1.69
C PHE A 35 -15.97 -12.77 -0.77
N ASP A 36 -16.81 -12.31 0.15
CA ASP A 36 -16.40 -11.38 1.19
C ASP A 36 -15.73 -12.14 2.34
N GLY A 37 -14.66 -11.57 2.88
CA GLY A 37 -13.90 -12.16 3.98
C GLY A 37 -13.75 -11.20 5.16
N ASP A 38 -13.61 -11.74 6.36
CA ASP A 38 -13.24 -10.98 7.56
C ASP A 38 -11.75 -11.13 7.91
N ILE A 39 -11.01 -11.95 7.16
CA ILE A 39 -9.56 -12.13 7.26
C ILE A 39 -8.99 -12.12 5.84
N VAL A 40 -7.83 -11.48 5.66
CA VAL A 40 -6.94 -11.66 4.50
C VAL A 40 -5.54 -11.93 4.99
N ILE A 41 -4.86 -12.89 4.37
CA ILE A 41 -3.56 -13.36 4.81
C ILE A 41 -2.74 -13.81 3.60
N ASN A 42 -1.42 -13.58 3.67
CA ASN A 42 -0.47 -13.99 2.65
C ASN A 42 0.93 -14.07 3.27
N GLU A 43 1.78 -14.94 2.77
CA GLU A 43 3.20 -14.94 3.10
C GLU A 43 3.99 -14.22 2.02
N VAL A 44 4.89 -13.33 2.43
CA VAL A 44 5.75 -12.55 1.53
C VAL A 44 7.23 -12.84 1.83
N ARG A 45 8.01 -12.99 0.77
CA ARG A 45 9.48 -13.03 0.82
C ARG A 45 10.05 -12.22 -0.33
N VAL A 46 11.00 -11.35 -0.02
CA VAL A 46 11.81 -10.64 -1.03
C VAL A 46 13.16 -11.35 -1.13
N PRO A 47 13.49 -12.00 -2.25
CA PRO A 47 14.83 -12.54 -2.46
C PRO A 47 15.87 -11.44 -2.43
N LYS A 48 17.08 -11.70 -1.94
CA LYS A 48 18.14 -10.67 -1.91
C LYS A 48 18.45 -10.07 -3.29
N SER A 49 18.37 -10.87 -4.35
CA SER A 49 18.53 -10.40 -5.74
C SER A 49 17.33 -9.60 -6.27
N GLY A 50 16.20 -9.65 -5.58
CA GLY A 50 14.95 -8.97 -5.93
C GLY A 50 14.68 -7.70 -5.13
N GLU A 51 15.57 -7.36 -4.20
CA GLU A 51 15.49 -6.12 -3.43
C GLU A 51 15.99 -4.94 -4.26
N ALA A 52 15.15 -3.90 -4.39
CA ALA A 52 15.58 -2.60 -4.88
C ALA A 52 15.02 -1.50 -3.98
N MET A 53 15.83 -0.50 -3.67
CA MET A 53 15.37 0.70 -2.97
C MET A 53 14.20 1.35 -3.72
N TYR A 54 13.28 1.98 -2.98
CA TYR A 54 12.06 2.59 -3.51
C TYR A 54 11.04 1.59 -4.06
N THR A 55 11.00 0.39 -3.46
CA THR A 55 10.08 -0.67 -3.87
C THR A 55 9.05 -0.95 -2.80
N TYR A 56 7.78 -0.90 -3.19
CA TYR A 56 6.68 -1.41 -2.37
C TYR A 56 6.33 -2.81 -2.85
N TYR A 57 6.34 -3.76 -1.91
CA TYR A 57 5.90 -5.14 -2.10
C TYR A 57 4.61 -5.31 -1.30
N GLU A 58 3.48 -4.96 -1.92
CA GLU A 58 2.17 -5.24 -1.36
C GLU A 58 1.94 -6.75 -1.31
N ALA A 59 1.41 -7.24 -0.20
CA ALA A 59 1.02 -8.65 -0.07
C ALA A 59 -0.47 -8.84 0.18
N LEU A 60 -1.14 -7.82 0.75
CA LEU A 60 -2.56 -7.81 1.06
C LEU A 60 -3.18 -6.53 0.49
N GLY A 61 -3.89 -6.61 -0.64
CA GLY A 61 -4.70 -5.54 -1.21
C GLY A 61 -6.16 -5.94 -1.15
N TRP A 62 -7.03 -5.02 -0.74
CA TRP A 62 -8.47 -5.31 -0.65
C TRP A 62 -9.34 -4.13 -1.04
N ARG A 63 -10.60 -4.44 -1.33
CA ARG A 63 -11.63 -3.47 -1.69
C ARG A 63 -12.76 -3.47 -0.65
N GLY A 64 -13.71 -2.56 -0.83
CA GLY A 64 -14.87 -2.40 0.03
C GLY A 64 -14.99 -0.99 0.59
N ARG A 65 -15.75 -0.86 1.68
CA ARG A 65 -16.02 0.43 2.33
C ARG A 65 -14.90 0.91 3.25
N ALA A 66 -13.84 0.12 3.37
CA ALA A 66 -12.55 0.52 3.90
C ALA A 66 -11.47 -0.19 3.06
N ALA A 67 -11.45 0.11 1.76
CA ALA A 67 -10.39 -0.35 0.88
C ALA A 67 -9.02 0.04 1.46
N GLY A 68 -8.02 -0.80 1.22
CA GLY A 68 -6.73 -0.64 1.87
C GLY A 68 -5.71 -1.64 1.37
N TYR A 69 -4.53 -1.55 1.97
CA TYR A 69 -3.42 -2.43 1.69
C TYR A 69 -2.52 -2.69 2.89
N ALA A 70 -1.75 -3.77 2.80
CA ALA A 70 -0.65 -4.10 3.67
C ALA A 70 0.51 -4.72 2.90
N GLY A 71 1.73 -4.43 3.33
CA GLY A 71 2.91 -5.05 2.76
C GLY A 71 4.20 -4.60 3.42
N ILE A 72 5.29 -4.75 2.67
CA ILE A 72 6.63 -4.37 3.08
C ILE A 72 7.28 -3.45 2.05
N GLN A 73 8.15 -2.55 2.49
CA GLN A 73 8.89 -1.68 1.58
C GLN A 73 10.40 -1.73 1.82
N ALA A 74 11.15 -1.59 0.74
CA ALA A 74 12.55 -1.20 0.76
C ALA A 74 12.63 0.34 0.72
N HIS A 75 12.49 0.96 1.89
CA HIS A 75 12.41 2.42 2.04
C HIS A 75 13.79 3.02 2.38
N PRO A 76 14.10 4.27 1.98
CA PRO A 76 15.40 4.92 2.28
C PRO A 76 15.81 4.98 3.75
N ARG A 77 14.83 4.91 4.65
CA ARG A 77 15.03 4.88 6.10
C ARG A 77 15.23 3.47 6.67
N GLY A 78 15.08 2.44 5.85
CA GLY A 78 15.17 1.03 6.23
C GLY A 78 13.96 0.22 5.75
N HIS A 79 13.96 -1.04 6.14
CA HIS A 79 12.89 -1.98 5.87
C HIS A 79 11.69 -1.71 6.79
N ILE A 80 10.50 -1.69 6.21
CA ILE A 80 9.29 -1.21 6.88
C ILE A 80 8.11 -2.11 6.57
N TYR A 81 7.26 -2.34 7.57
CA TYR A 81 5.90 -2.83 7.36
C TYR A 81 4.95 -1.65 7.26
N ILE A 82 4.05 -1.67 6.28
CA ILE A 82 3.03 -0.64 6.09
C ILE A 82 1.64 -1.27 6.07
N PHE A 83 0.66 -0.55 6.61
CA PHE A 83 -0.76 -0.91 6.57
C PHE A 83 -1.59 0.36 6.47
N SER A 84 -2.44 0.46 5.45
CA SER A 84 -3.17 1.68 5.12
C SER A 84 -4.62 1.38 4.81
N ILE A 85 -5.51 2.26 5.27
CA ILE A 85 -6.93 2.26 4.92
C ILE A 85 -7.27 3.64 4.38
N TRP A 86 -7.86 3.68 3.19
CA TRP A 86 -8.39 4.92 2.60
C TRP A 86 -9.67 5.34 3.31
N ASP A 87 -9.86 6.66 3.43
CA ASP A 87 -11.14 7.25 3.77
C ASP A 87 -12.18 6.86 2.70
N HIS A 88 -13.41 6.64 3.13
CA HIS A 88 -14.53 6.33 2.25
C HIS A 88 -15.69 7.26 2.56
N LYS A 89 -16.49 7.59 1.56
CA LYS A 89 -17.67 8.48 1.69
C LYS A 89 -18.71 8.01 2.72
N GLU A 90 -18.68 6.73 3.09
CA GLU A 90 -19.58 6.13 4.08
C GLU A 90 -19.01 6.15 5.51
N HIS A 91 -17.78 6.64 5.71
CA HIS A 91 -17.22 6.79 7.05
C HIS A 91 -17.94 7.92 7.78
N ILE A 92 -18.52 7.64 8.94
CA ILE A 92 -19.21 8.67 9.74
C ILE A 92 -18.23 9.58 10.50
N THR A 93 -17.00 9.11 10.74
CA THR A 93 -15.90 9.88 11.34
C THR A 93 -14.55 9.41 10.76
N PRO A 94 -13.48 10.23 10.85
CA PRO A 94 -12.16 9.85 10.35
C PRO A 94 -11.63 8.58 11.01
N ILE A 95 -10.89 7.77 10.24
CA ILE A 95 -10.22 6.56 10.72
C ILE A 95 -9.25 6.93 11.86
N ARG A 96 -9.26 6.13 12.94
CA ARG A 96 -8.34 6.30 14.09
C ARG A 96 -7.65 5.00 14.43
N ALA A 97 -6.39 5.05 14.85
CA ALA A 97 -5.73 3.87 15.43
C ALA A 97 -6.03 3.77 16.93
N VAL A 98 -6.77 2.72 17.29
CA VAL A 98 -7.18 2.37 18.67
C VAL A 98 -6.16 1.47 19.38
N HIS A 99 -5.25 0.85 18.62
CA HIS A 99 -4.08 0.16 19.15
C HIS A 99 -2.85 0.45 18.27
N ARG A 100 -1.68 0.57 18.90
CA ARG A 100 -0.37 0.62 18.24
C ARG A 100 0.59 -0.30 18.99
N GLY A 101 1.20 -1.25 18.28
CA GLY A 101 2.30 -2.06 18.80
C GLY A 101 3.57 -1.24 18.98
N ALA A 102 4.57 -1.85 19.62
CA ALA A 102 5.88 -1.22 19.82
C ALA A 102 6.50 -0.78 18.48
N GLY A 103 6.99 0.46 18.42
CA GLY A 103 7.57 1.05 17.21
C GLY A 103 6.60 1.39 16.08
N THR A 104 5.30 1.07 16.21
CA THR A 104 4.31 1.41 15.19
C THR A 104 3.85 2.85 15.34
N LEU A 105 4.08 3.62 14.28
CA LEU A 105 3.57 4.97 14.15
C LEU A 105 2.36 4.98 13.21
N THR A 106 1.53 6.01 13.31
CA THR A 106 0.40 6.22 12.39
C THR A 106 0.36 7.65 11.91
N GLU A 107 0.05 7.85 10.64
CA GLU A 107 -0.01 9.16 10.00
C GLU A 107 -1.17 9.19 9.01
N LYS A 108 -1.76 10.37 8.80
CA LYS A 108 -2.66 10.54 7.65
C LYS A 108 -1.86 10.43 6.35
N PHE A 109 -2.52 10.09 5.26
CA PHE A 109 -1.92 10.16 3.92
C PHE A 109 -2.84 10.92 2.96
N GLY A 110 -2.29 11.30 1.80
CA GLY A 110 -2.90 12.15 0.78
C GLY A 110 -2.32 11.87 -0.61
N GLY A 111 -2.69 12.69 -1.61
CA GLY A 111 -2.16 12.62 -2.99
C GLY A 111 -2.95 11.70 -3.90
N GLU A 112 -3.18 10.46 -3.48
CA GLU A 112 -3.92 9.41 -4.20
C GLU A 112 -5.18 9.00 -3.43
N GLY A 113 -5.93 10.01 -2.99
CA GLY A 113 -6.94 9.88 -1.93
C GLY A 113 -6.35 10.15 -0.56
N THR A 114 -7.19 10.11 0.48
CA THR A 114 -6.79 10.32 1.88
C THR A 114 -7.09 9.09 2.72
N GLY A 115 -6.50 9.00 3.90
CA GLY A 115 -6.77 7.92 4.85
C GLY A 115 -5.78 7.91 6.00
N LEU A 116 -5.71 6.77 6.69
CA LEU A 116 -4.76 6.52 7.77
C LEU A 116 -3.81 5.39 7.38
N LYS A 117 -2.51 5.64 7.50
CA LYS A 117 -1.47 4.63 7.38
C LYS A 117 -0.81 4.39 8.72
N SER A 118 -0.36 3.16 8.92
CA SER A 118 0.60 2.79 9.95
C SER A 118 1.88 2.32 9.30
N TRP A 119 2.97 2.49 10.02
CA TRP A 119 4.27 2.03 9.57
C TRP A 119 5.19 1.68 10.74
N ASN A 120 6.01 0.66 10.57
CA ASN A 120 6.93 0.18 11.61
C ASN A 120 8.31 -0.12 11.01
N PHE A 121 9.28 0.74 11.34
CA PHE A 121 10.69 0.57 10.96
C PHE A 121 11.49 -0.22 12.00
N GLU A 122 11.04 -0.24 13.26
CA GLU A 122 11.76 -0.88 14.36
C GLU A 122 11.71 -2.40 14.25
N LEU A 123 10.56 -2.96 13.85
CA LEU A 123 10.42 -4.40 13.60
C LEU A 123 11.27 -4.80 12.38
N GLY A 124 11.15 -4.04 11.28
CA GLY A 124 11.90 -4.25 10.04
C GLY A 124 11.72 -5.63 9.42
N TRP A 125 12.22 -5.81 8.21
CA TRP A 125 12.26 -7.12 7.55
C TRP A 125 13.66 -7.40 7.00
N GLU A 126 13.90 -8.63 6.58
CA GLU A 126 15.17 -9.08 6.02
C GLU A 126 14.90 -9.83 4.72
N THR A 127 15.78 -9.66 3.74
CA THR A 127 15.72 -10.46 2.51
C THR A 127 15.88 -11.94 2.80
N ASP A 128 15.39 -12.74 1.86
CA ASP A 128 15.38 -14.20 1.92
C ASP A 128 14.59 -14.81 3.09
N THR A 129 13.88 -14.00 3.88
CA THR A 129 13.03 -14.44 4.99
C THR A 129 11.55 -14.38 4.61
N TRP A 130 10.78 -15.39 5.02
CA TRP A 130 9.32 -15.40 4.88
C TRP A 130 8.66 -14.68 6.05
N TYR A 131 7.67 -13.85 5.74
CA TYR A 131 6.82 -13.18 6.72
C TYR A 131 5.36 -13.46 6.41
N THR A 132 4.60 -13.90 7.40
CA THR A 132 3.14 -14.01 7.26
C THR A 132 2.52 -12.68 7.64
N LEU A 133 1.78 -12.08 6.71
CA LEU A 133 1.03 -10.84 6.93
C LEU A 133 -0.44 -11.21 7.06
N VAL A 134 -1.11 -10.67 8.09
CA VAL A 134 -2.52 -10.95 8.37
C VAL A 134 -3.24 -9.65 8.66
N SER A 135 -4.36 -9.43 7.99
CA SER A 135 -5.34 -8.42 8.38
C SER A 135 -6.66 -9.10 8.74
N ARG A 136 -7.30 -8.64 9.82
CA ARG A 136 -8.63 -9.09 10.23
C ARG A 136 -9.53 -7.90 10.43
N ALA A 137 -10.76 -7.97 9.93
CA ALA A 137 -11.83 -7.03 10.14
C ALA A 137 -12.88 -7.61 11.10
N TRP A 138 -13.36 -6.85 12.09
CA TRP A 138 -14.47 -7.28 12.95
C TRP A 138 -15.36 -6.10 13.37
N PRO A 139 -16.70 -6.27 13.37
CA PRO A 139 -17.62 -5.19 13.71
C PRO A 139 -17.61 -4.88 15.21
N ILE A 140 -17.72 -3.59 15.55
CA ILE A 140 -17.89 -3.06 16.91
C ILE A 140 -18.97 -1.97 16.84
N GLY A 141 -20.23 -2.34 17.09
CA GLY A 141 -21.36 -1.42 16.95
C GLY A 141 -21.52 -0.92 15.51
N GLU A 142 -21.46 0.40 15.32
CA GLU A 142 -21.54 1.05 14.01
C GLU A 142 -20.17 1.21 13.32
N HIS A 143 -19.14 0.60 13.89
CA HIS A 143 -17.76 0.64 13.41
C HIS A 143 -17.30 -0.77 13.01
N THR A 144 -16.19 -0.84 12.27
CA THR A 144 -15.43 -2.07 12.02
C THR A 144 -13.98 -1.80 12.35
N PHE A 145 -13.39 -2.67 13.17
CA PHE A 145 -11.97 -2.62 13.50
C PHE A 145 -11.20 -3.47 12.52
N TYR A 146 -10.03 -2.97 12.12
CA TYR A 146 -9.08 -3.62 11.23
C TYR A 146 -7.75 -3.77 11.97
N GLY A 147 -7.38 -5.00 12.29
CA GLY A 147 -6.10 -5.31 12.92
C GLY A 147 -5.09 -5.80 11.90
N TYR A 148 -3.82 -5.49 12.12
CA TYR A 148 -2.70 -5.96 11.29
C TYR A 148 -1.63 -6.65 12.14
N TRP A 149 -1.31 -7.89 11.76
CA TRP A 149 -0.32 -8.73 12.41
C TRP A 149 0.74 -9.22 11.43
N VAL A 150 1.94 -9.40 11.96
CA VAL A 150 3.08 -9.95 11.24
C VAL A 150 3.65 -11.13 12.02
N HIS A 151 3.90 -12.23 11.35
CA HIS A 151 4.70 -13.35 11.86
C HIS A 151 6.05 -13.37 11.18
N SER A 152 7.13 -13.35 11.94
CA SER A 152 8.48 -13.52 11.40
C SER A 152 8.82 -14.99 11.25
N GLY A 153 9.12 -15.43 10.02
CA GLY A 153 9.64 -16.79 9.77
C GLY A 153 11.04 -17.01 10.35
N LYS A 154 11.76 -15.94 10.71
CA LYS A 154 13.09 -16.02 11.35
C LYS A 154 12.99 -16.27 12.86
N THR A 155 12.10 -15.55 13.55
CA THR A 155 11.99 -15.63 15.02
C THR A 155 10.82 -16.48 15.50
N GLY A 156 9.86 -16.80 14.64
CA GLY A 156 8.62 -17.50 14.99
C GLY A 156 7.65 -16.66 15.82
N GLN A 157 7.85 -15.33 15.88
CA GLN A 157 7.05 -14.44 16.73
C GLN A 157 5.99 -13.71 15.93
N TRP A 158 4.78 -13.68 16.50
CA TRP A 158 3.69 -12.82 16.06
C TRP A 158 3.78 -11.45 16.72
N THR A 159 3.61 -10.39 15.93
CA THR A 159 3.57 -9.00 16.39
C THR A 159 2.28 -8.36 15.90
N HIS A 160 1.48 -7.81 16.81
CA HIS A 160 0.33 -6.97 16.50
C HIS A 160 0.81 -5.53 16.28
N LEU A 161 0.70 -5.03 15.04
CA LEU A 161 1.24 -3.72 14.69
C LEU A 161 0.25 -2.59 14.95
N VAL A 162 -1.00 -2.73 14.53
CA VAL A 162 -2.01 -1.69 14.67
C VAL A 162 -3.42 -2.29 14.69
N THR A 163 -4.34 -1.63 15.39
CA THR A 163 -5.78 -1.76 15.10
C THR A 163 -6.32 -0.39 14.71
N MET A 164 -6.88 -0.29 13.51
CA MET A 164 -7.58 0.89 13.01
C MET A 164 -9.09 0.71 13.18
N ASP A 165 -9.72 1.71 13.76
CA ASP A 165 -11.16 1.84 13.87
C ASP A 165 -11.69 2.63 12.67
N VAL A 166 -12.48 1.94 11.85
CA VAL A 166 -13.19 2.50 10.70
C VAL A 166 -14.64 2.68 11.11
N ALA A 167 -15.14 3.91 10.99
CA ALA A 167 -16.51 4.25 11.35
C ALA A 167 -17.50 3.87 10.24
N ALA A 168 -17.54 2.58 9.90
CA ALA A 168 -18.48 1.97 8.98
C ALA A 168 -18.75 0.52 9.42
N LYS A 169 -20.00 0.24 9.79
CA LYS A 169 -20.47 -1.08 10.24
C LYS A 169 -20.29 -2.14 9.17
N GLU A 170 -19.74 -3.30 9.51
CA GLU A 170 -19.58 -4.45 8.60
C GLU A 170 -18.86 -4.06 7.29
N ALA A 171 -17.88 -3.15 7.38
CA ALA A 171 -16.93 -2.94 6.31
C ALA A 171 -15.97 -4.13 6.28
N PHE A 172 -16.36 -5.24 5.65
CA PHE A 172 -15.49 -6.42 5.46
C PHE A 172 -14.66 -6.31 4.17
N PHE A 173 -13.66 -7.19 4.03
CA PHE A 173 -12.86 -7.30 2.82
C PHE A 173 -13.76 -7.81 1.68
N LYS A 174 -13.75 -7.10 0.55
CA LYS A 174 -14.41 -7.57 -0.68
C LYS A 174 -13.40 -8.37 -1.50
N GLY A 175 -13.86 -9.48 -2.08
CA GLY A 175 -13.03 -10.36 -2.92
C GLY A 175 -12.46 -9.67 -4.16
N SER A 176 -11.74 -10.43 -4.97
CA SER A 176 -10.73 -9.91 -5.90
C SER A 176 -9.64 -9.15 -5.14
N THR A 177 -9.18 -9.75 -4.05
CA THR A 177 -8.01 -9.26 -3.31
C THR A 177 -6.78 -9.34 -4.22
N ASP A 178 -5.81 -8.47 -3.96
CA ASP A 178 -4.63 -8.38 -4.80
C ASP A 178 -3.33 -8.26 -4.00
N ALA A 179 -2.24 -8.39 -4.74
CA ALA A 179 -0.91 -8.06 -4.30
C ALA A 179 -0.19 -7.40 -5.48
N PHE A 180 0.71 -6.46 -5.22
CA PHE A 180 1.44 -5.81 -6.28
C PHE A 180 2.85 -5.41 -5.88
N ILE A 181 3.65 -5.11 -6.90
CA ILE A 181 5.00 -4.58 -6.76
C ILE A 181 5.10 -3.25 -7.50
N GLU A 182 5.67 -2.24 -6.85
CA GLU A 182 5.73 -0.86 -7.36
C GLU A 182 7.10 -0.23 -7.13
N ASP A 183 7.54 0.59 -8.11
CA ASP A 183 8.66 1.51 -8.01
C ASP A 183 8.17 2.96 -7.89
N TRP A 184 8.19 3.50 -6.67
CA TRP A 184 7.60 4.82 -6.40
C TRP A 184 8.54 6.00 -6.70
N LEU A 185 9.80 5.75 -7.14
CA LEU A 185 10.77 6.84 -7.35
C LEU A 185 11.62 6.69 -8.63
N ASN A 186 11.04 6.19 -9.71
CA ASN A 186 11.68 6.20 -11.03
C ASN A 186 13.02 5.45 -11.11
N THR A 187 13.13 4.33 -10.41
CA THR A 187 14.34 3.50 -10.34
C THR A 187 14.24 2.22 -11.19
N GLY A 188 13.57 2.29 -12.34
CA GLY A 188 13.12 1.15 -13.13
C GLY A 188 14.22 0.31 -13.78
N SER A 189 15.45 0.79 -13.79
CA SER A 189 16.62 0.04 -14.27
C SER A 189 17.00 -1.14 -13.36
N LYS A 190 16.52 -1.16 -12.12
CA LYS A 190 16.77 -2.26 -11.17
C LYS A 190 15.62 -3.27 -11.22
N PRO A 191 15.90 -4.57 -11.42
CA PRO A 191 14.86 -5.58 -11.31
C PRO A 191 14.35 -5.65 -9.86
N ARG A 192 13.07 -6.01 -9.72
CA ARG A 192 12.39 -6.17 -8.43
C ARG A 192 11.67 -7.50 -8.44
N THR A 193 11.67 -8.20 -7.31
CA THR A 193 11.00 -9.50 -7.22
C THR A 193 10.45 -9.70 -5.82
N THR A 194 9.22 -10.21 -5.76
CA THR A 194 8.60 -10.74 -4.54
C THR A 194 8.16 -12.18 -4.77
N ASN A 195 8.12 -12.98 -3.72
CA ASN A 195 7.50 -14.29 -3.71
C ASN A 195 6.32 -14.26 -2.74
N LEU A 196 5.19 -14.81 -3.19
CA LEU A 196 3.97 -14.91 -2.42
C LEU A 196 3.55 -16.38 -2.29
N ARG A 197 2.99 -16.77 -1.15
CA ARG A 197 2.39 -18.11 -0.93
C ARG A 197 1.43 -18.10 0.26
N GLY A 198 0.63 -19.15 0.39
CA GLY A 198 -0.21 -19.34 1.58
C GLY A 198 -1.32 -18.29 1.73
N GLY A 199 -1.79 -17.74 0.62
CA GLY A 199 -2.92 -16.81 0.59
C GLY A 199 -4.28 -17.53 0.71
N TRP A 200 -5.19 -16.95 1.49
CA TRP A 200 -6.55 -17.41 1.76
C TRP A 200 -7.40 -16.32 2.41
#